data_AF-A0A183VE44-F1
#
_entry.id   AF-A0A183VE44-F1
#
_cell.length_a   1.000
_cell.length_b   1.000
_cell.length_c   1.000
_cell.angle_alpha   90.00
_cell.angle_beta   90.00
_cell.angle_gamma   90.00
#
_symmetry.space_group_name_H-M   'P 1'
#
loop_
_entity.id
_entity.type
_entity.pdbx_description
1 polymer ?
#
loop_
_entity_poly.entity_id
_entity_poly.type
_entity_poly.pdbx_seq_one_letter_code
_entity_poly.pdbx_strand_id
1 'polypeptide(L)'
;LAGGGVDPILRGLFASPMKKPLPRELLNKELTEQLFNRAHDVALDLASLNIQRGRDHALPGYVEFRKWCNLSPVERWSDLDEVMPSDVIYKLKDLYGHPGNIDLYAGGVAETRLGDALVGPTFSCIIAETFNRVRDGDRFWYERKGVFTEEQLKEITKVTLARILCDNADNIEHIQEDVFTYLGREKSHYGICTDLPSMNLTPWRSCCDNLCSIKKNRYRIINRRRRSHKHGCNWNGVFIKDGKHWRNECSECECKVRCLKFHITGYFALATNLA
;
A
#
# COMPACT_ATOMS: atom_id res chain seq x y z
N LEU A 1 5.37 2.39 -27.25
CA LEU A 1 4.58 3.39 -26.48
C LEU A 1 4.99 4.78 -26.94
N ALA A 2 4.17 5.44 -27.76
CA ALA A 2 4.55 6.67 -28.49
C ALA A 2 4.60 7.97 -27.62
N GLY A 3 4.57 7.86 -26.28
CA GLY A 3 4.39 8.99 -25.36
C GLY A 3 5.51 9.19 -24.33
N GLY A 4 6.71 8.66 -24.56
CA GLY A 4 7.86 8.89 -23.66
C GLY A 4 7.86 8.07 -22.36
N GLY A 5 7.13 6.96 -22.30
CA GLY A 5 7.09 6.07 -21.13
C GLY A 5 6.26 6.63 -19.97
N VAL A 6 6.54 6.18 -18.75
CA VAL A 6 5.81 6.61 -17.53
C VAL A 6 6.46 7.82 -16.85
N ASP A 7 7.76 8.08 -17.05
CA ASP A 7 8.47 9.15 -16.37
C ASP A 7 7.83 10.54 -16.52
N PRO A 8 7.36 10.97 -17.72
CA PRO A 8 6.68 12.26 -17.85
C PRO A 8 5.40 12.34 -17.01
N ILE A 9 4.68 11.23 -16.86
CA ILE A 9 3.47 11.13 -16.04
C ILE A 9 3.84 11.21 -14.56
N LEU A 10 4.85 10.45 -14.13
CA LEU A 10 5.33 10.46 -12.75
C LEU A 10 5.82 11.85 -12.33
N ARG A 11 6.60 12.54 -13.18
CA ARG A 11 6.98 13.95 -12.95
C ARG A 11 5.75 14.85 -12.82
N GLY A 12 4.76 14.66 -13.68
CA GLY A 12 3.49 15.37 -13.57
C GLY A 12 2.81 15.16 -12.22
N LEU A 13 2.79 13.93 -11.69
CA LEU A 13 2.10 13.59 -10.44
C LEU A 13 2.73 14.24 -9.20
N PHE A 14 4.06 14.22 -9.06
CA PHE A 14 4.70 14.83 -7.87
C PHE A 14 4.99 16.33 -8.03
N ALA A 15 5.11 16.84 -9.26
CA ALA A 15 5.43 18.25 -9.52
C ALA A 15 4.21 19.14 -9.86
N SER A 16 3.00 18.57 -9.87
CA SER A 16 1.76 19.35 -10.08
C SER A 16 0.91 19.36 -8.82
N PRO A 17 0.28 20.49 -8.47
CA PRO A 17 -0.62 20.53 -7.34
C PRO A 17 -1.87 19.69 -7.62
N MET A 18 -2.32 18.98 -6.59
CA MET A 18 -3.67 18.40 -6.56
C MET A 18 -4.72 19.51 -6.68
N LYS A 19 -5.87 19.19 -7.28
CA LYS A 19 -7.06 20.04 -7.19
C LYS A 19 -7.46 20.21 -5.72
N LYS A 20 -7.37 21.42 -5.18
CA LYS A 20 -7.94 21.70 -3.86
C LYS A 20 -9.45 21.41 -3.92
N PRO A 21 -9.98 20.49 -3.10
CA PRO A 21 -11.42 20.34 -3.00
C PRO A 21 -11.94 21.66 -2.42
N LEU A 22 -12.95 22.28 -3.00
CA LEU A 22 -13.64 23.44 -2.44
C LEU A 22 -15.14 23.08 -2.35
N PRO A 23 -15.90 23.57 -1.36
CA PRO A 23 -17.30 23.14 -1.19
C PRO A 23 -18.17 23.32 -2.45
N ARG A 24 -17.86 24.32 -3.27
CA ARG A 24 -18.54 24.60 -4.55
C ARG A 24 -17.89 23.94 -5.78
N GLU A 25 -16.74 23.31 -5.60
CA GLU A 25 -15.93 22.72 -6.68
C GLU A 25 -15.39 21.37 -6.21
N LEU A 26 -16.28 20.42 -5.98
CA LEU A 26 -15.88 19.10 -5.49
C LEU A 26 -15.21 18.28 -6.60
N LEU A 27 -15.78 18.30 -7.81
CA LEU A 27 -15.28 17.58 -8.98
C LEU A 27 -15.20 18.51 -10.19
N ASN A 28 -14.36 18.14 -11.16
CA ASN A 28 -14.24 18.86 -12.44
C ASN A 28 -15.17 18.25 -13.50
N LYS A 29 -15.34 18.96 -14.61
CA LYS A 29 -16.19 18.52 -15.74
C LYS A 29 -15.68 17.27 -16.44
N GLU A 30 -14.38 16.99 -16.38
CA GLU A 30 -13.82 15.76 -16.95
C GLU A 30 -14.40 14.52 -16.24
N LEU A 31 -14.73 14.64 -14.95
CA LEU A 31 -15.33 13.56 -14.17
C LEU A 31 -16.87 13.60 -14.14
N THR A 32 -17.51 14.76 -14.26
CA THR A 32 -18.98 14.86 -14.17
C THR A 32 -19.70 14.90 -15.52
N GLU A 33 -19.04 15.32 -16.61
CA GLU A 33 -19.70 15.49 -17.92
C GLU A 33 -19.01 14.71 -19.06
N GLN A 34 -17.74 14.33 -18.87
CA GLN A 34 -16.91 13.74 -19.93
C GLN A 34 -16.31 12.40 -19.56
N LEU A 35 -16.77 11.77 -18.47
CA LEU A 35 -16.17 10.51 -18.01
C LEU A 35 -16.31 9.45 -19.11
N PHE A 36 -15.18 8.92 -19.57
CA PHE A 36 -15.10 7.90 -20.62
C PHE A 36 -15.79 8.24 -21.95
N ASN A 37 -15.87 9.53 -22.31
CA ASN A 37 -16.49 9.99 -23.57
C ASN A 37 -15.87 9.40 -24.86
N ARG A 38 -14.67 8.81 -24.81
CA ARG A 38 -14.04 8.11 -25.94
C ARG A 38 -14.31 6.62 -26.00
N ALA A 39 -14.78 6.03 -24.90
CA ALA A 39 -14.97 4.59 -24.75
C ALA A 39 -16.46 4.19 -24.69
N HIS A 40 -17.36 5.15 -24.51
CA HIS A 40 -18.81 4.96 -24.47
C HIS A 40 -19.50 5.87 -25.47
N ASP A 41 -20.66 5.44 -25.94
CA ASP A 41 -21.50 6.23 -26.85
C ASP A 41 -22.04 7.50 -26.19
N VAL A 42 -22.16 7.50 -24.86
CA VAL A 42 -22.56 8.65 -24.04
C VAL A 42 -21.56 8.82 -22.90
N ALA A 43 -21.13 10.06 -22.68
CA ALA A 43 -20.28 10.39 -21.55
C ALA A 43 -21.00 10.16 -20.22
N LEU A 44 -20.26 9.67 -19.22
CA LEU A 44 -20.80 9.36 -17.91
C LEU A 44 -20.50 10.49 -16.90
N ASP A 45 -21.18 10.43 -15.75
CA ASP A 45 -20.95 11.31 -14.60
C ASP A 45 -20.51 10.47 -13.39
N LEU A 46 -19.27 10.66 -12.95
CA LEU A 46 -18.71 9.94 -11.81
C LEU A 46 -19.44 10.21 -10.49
N ALA A 47 -19.91 11.44 -10.24
CA ALA A 47 -20.63 11.76 -9.01
C ALA A 47 -21.98 11.06 -8.98
N SER A 48 -22.74 11.15 -10.06
CA SER A 48 -24.03 10.46 -10.21
C SER A 48 -23.85 8.94 -10.12
N LEU A 49 -22.78 8.39 -10.72
CA LEU A 49 -22.44 6.97 -10.60
C LEU A 49 -22.11 6.56 -9.16
N ASN A 50 -21.36 7.37 -8.40
CA ASN A 50 -21.05 7.08 -7.00
C ASN A 50 -22.30 7.05 -6.12
N ILE A 51 -23.22 8.00 -6.33
CA ILE A 51 -24.53 8.03 -5.66
C ILE A 51 -25.33 6.78 -6.01
N GLN A 52 -25.47 6.49 -7.31
CA GLN A 52 -26.24 5.34 -7.77
C GLN A 52 -25.64 4.01 -7.31
N ARG A 53 -24.30 3.91 -7.24
CA ARG A 53 -23.58 2.74 -6.72
C ARG A 53 -23.84 2.55 -5.23
N GLY A 54 -23.89 3.63 -4.45
CA GLY A 54 -24.27 3.56 -3.04
C GLY A 54 -25.65 2.96 -2.85
N ARG A 55 -26.61 3.36 -3.68
CA ARG A 55 -27.99 2.82 -3.68
C ARG A 55 -28.05 1.36 -4.12
N ASP A 56 -27.31 1.01 -5.18
CA ASP A 56 -27.17 -0.37 -5.69
C ASP A 56 -26.63 -1.32 -4.61
N HIS A 57 -25.64 -0.85 -3.84
CA HIS A 57 -25.08 -1.58 -2.70
C HIS A 57 -25.92 -1.49 -1.43
N ALA A 58 -27.10 -0.86 -1.49
CA ALA A 58 -28.00 -0.62 -0.35
C ALA A 58 -27.30 -0.01 0.87
N LEU A 59 -26.36 0.92 0.63
CA LEU A 59 -25.70 1.62 1.73
C LEU A 59 -26.71 2.46 2.52
N PRO A 60 -26.65 2.45 3.86
CA PRO A 60 -27.40 3.40 4.67
C PRO A 60 -27.10 4.85 4.27
N GLY A 61 -28.07 5.73 4.54
CA GLY A 61 -27.92 7.16 4.31
C GLY A 61 -26.81 7.78 5.16
N TYR A 62 -26.38 8.97 4.77
CA TYR A 62 -25.34 9.76 5.44
C TYR A 62 -25.54 9.89 6.96
N VAL A 63 -26.78 10.13 7.40
CA VAL A 63 -27.10 10.30 8.83
C VAL A 63 -26.83 9.03 9.65
N GLU A 64 -27.06 7.84 9.08
CA GLU A 64 -26.80 6.58 9.78
C GLU A 64 -25.30 6.37 10.00
N PHE A 65 -24.46 6.75 9.04
CA PHE A 65 -23.02 6.71 9.19
C PHE A 65 -22.51 7.74 10.20
N ARG A 66 -23.10 8.95 10.26
CA ARG A 66 -22.79 9.92 11.33
C ARG A 66 -23.06 9.33 12.70
N LYS A 67 -24.22 8.70 12.87
CA LYS A 67 -24.62 8.05 14.12
C LYS A 67 -23.67 6.91 14.48
N TRP A 68 -23.32 6.05 13.52
CA TRP A 68 -22.35 4.97 13.73
C TRP A 68 -20.96 5.51 14.13
N CYS A 69 -20.54 6.63 13.56
CA CYS A 69 -19.33 7.37 13.92
C CYS A 69 -19.42 8.17 15.23
N ASN A 70 -20.55 8.09 15.95
CA ASN A 70 -20.81 8.85 17.18
C ASN A 70 -20.64 10.38 17.00
N LEU A 71 -21.02 10.89 15.83
CA LEU A 71 -21.03 12.31 15.51
C LEU A 71 -22.36 12.96 15.91
N SER A 72 -22.44 14.29 15.81
CA SER A 72 -23.66 15.03 16.13
C SER A 72 -24.88 14.47 15.37
N PRO A 73 -26.01 14.23 16.07
CA PRO A 73 -27.22 13.69 15.46
C PRO A 73 -27.82 14.72 14.49
N VAL A 74 -28.49 14.22 13.45
CA VAL A 74 -29.13 15.04 12.43
C VAL A 74 -30.58 14.57 12.27
N GLU A 75 -31.52 15.36 12.76
CA GLU A 75 -32.96 15.10 12.62
C GLU A 75 -33.63 16.15 11.71
N ARG A 76 -33.08 17.36 11.69
CA ARG A 76 -33.56 18.50 10.89
C ARG A 76 -32.40 19.15 10.15
N TRP A 77 -32.75 19.92 9.12
CA TRP A 77 -31.77 20.60 8.26
C TRP A 77 -30.83 21.55 9.02
N SER A 78 -31.30 22.21 10.08
CA SER A 78 -30.46 23.12 10.89
C SER A 78 -29.37 22.40 11.69
N ASP A 79 -29.50 21.09 11.93
CA ASP A 79 -28.45 20.34 12.62
C ASP A 79 -27.19 20.17 11.74
N LEU A 80 -27.29 20.49 10.44
CA LEU A 80 -26.17 20.48 9.50
C LEU A 80 -25.38 21.79 9.44
N ASP A 81 -25.87 22.88 10.07
CA ASP A 81 -25.30 24.23 9.94
C ASP A 81 -23.84 24.31 10.42
N GLU A 82 -23.46 23.50 11.40
CA GLU A 82 -22.09 23.46 11.93
C GLU A 82 -21.14 22.59 11.09
N VAL A 83 -21.67 21.74 10.21
CA VAL A 83 -20.88 20.74 9.47
C VAL A 83 -20.86 20.96 7.96
N MET A 84 -21.74 21.81 7.42
CA MET A 84 -21.83 22.10 5.98
C MET A 84 -22.10 23.59 5.74
N PRO A 85 -21.64 24.16 4.61
CA PRO A 85 -22.03 25.52 4.23
C PRO A 85 -23.53 25.62 3.97
N SER A 86 -24.16 26.70 4.42
CA SER A 86 -25.62 26.89 4.33
C SER A 86 -26.17 26.78 2.90
N ASP A 87 -25.45 27.27 1.89
CA ASP A 87 -25.88 27.15 0.49
C ASP A 87 -25.92 25.70 -0.01
N VAL A 88 -25.04 24.84 0.50
CA VAL A 88 -25.05 23.40 0.22
C VAL A 88 -26.24 22.74 0.90
N ILE A 89 -26.51 23.09 2.16
CA ILE A 89 -27.67 22.61 2.91
C ILE A 89 -28.98 22.95 2.17
N TYR A 90 -29.13 24.16 1.65
CA TYR A 90 -30.31 24.54 0.86
C TYR A 90 -30.50 23.67 -0.38
N LYS A 91 -29.42 23.36 -1.11
CA LYS A 91 -29.49 22.47 -2.29
C LYS A 91 -29.83 21.04 -1.90
N LEU A 92 -29.22 20.51 -0.84
CA LEU A 92 -29.55 19.18 -0.34
C LEU A 92 -31.00 19.10 0.12
N LYS A 93 -31.52 20.15 0.76
CA LYS A 93 -32.92 20.26 1.17
C LYS A 93 -33.88 20.16 0.00
N ASP A 94 -33.60 20.91 -1.07
CA ASP A 94 -34.41 20.91 -2.29
C ASP A 94 -34.40 19.53 -2.98
N LEU A 95 -33.23 18.87 -3.03
CA LEU A 95 -33.05 17.60 -3.74
C LEU A 95 -33.57 16.37 -2.98
N TYR A 96 -33.35 16.31 -1.66
CA TYR A 96 -33.61 15.09 -0.87
C TYR A 96 -34.91 15.16 -0.04
N GLY A 97 -35.46 16.36 0.18
CA GLY A 97 -36.66 16.60 0.99
C GLY A 97 -36.46 16.43 2.50
N HIS A 98 -35.84 15.31 2.92
CA HIS A 98 -35.54 14.97 4.32
C HIS A 98 -34.03 14.69 4.51
N PRO A 99 -33.37 15.16 5.58
CA PRO A 99 -31.92 14.98 5.77
C PRO A 99 -31.52 13.51 5.89
N GLY A 100 -32.41 12.66 6.42
CA GLY A 100 -32.19 11.21 6.49
C GLY A 100 -32.09 10.50 5.13
N ASN A 101 -32.50 11.14 4.03
CA ASN A 101 -32.43 10.57 2.69
C ASN A 101 -31.12 10.87 1.96
N ILE A 102 -30.23 11.69 2.54
CA ILE A 102 -28.98 12.09 1.90
C ILE A 102 -28.12 10.84 1.67
N ASP A 103 -27.75 10.56 0.42
CA ASP A 103 -26.83 9.48 0.08
C ASP A 103 -25.47 9.72 0.75
N LEU A 104 -24.83 8.66 1.26
CA LEU A 104 -23.56 8.76 1.98
C LEU A 104 -22.50 9.54 1.20
N TYR A 105 -22.35 9.27 -0.11
CA TYR A 105 -21.37 9.95 -0.93
C TYR A 105 -21.61 11.45 -0.96
N ALA A 106 -22.84 11.87 -1.25
CA ALA A 106 -23.22 13.28 -1.35
C ALA A 106 -23.04 14.01 -0.01
N GLY A 107 -23.46 13.41 1.10
CA GLY A 107 -23.29 13.99 2.42
C GLY A 107 -21.83 14.11 2.83
N GLY A 108 -21.04 13.04 2.66
CA GLY A 108 -19.64 13.02 3.09
C GLY A 108 -18.73 13.99 2.31
N VAL A 109 -18.96 14.20 1.01
CA VAL A 109 -18.20 15.21 0.23
C VAL A 109 -18.66 16.65 0.50
N ALA A 110 -19.89 16.83 0.99
CA ALA A 110 -20.46 18.14 1.30
C ALA A 110 -19.99 18.70 2.66
N GLU A 111 -19.50 17.84 3.55
CA GLU A 111 -18.96 18.26 4.84
C GLU A 111 -17.80 19.26 4.71
N THR A 112 -17.80 20.23 5.62
CA THR A 112 -16.63 21.08 5.87
C THR A 112 -15.47 20.20 6.33
N ARG A 113 -14.30 20.43 5.73
CA ARG A 113 -13.09 19.64 5.96
C ARG A 113 -12.48 19.98 7.31
N LEU A 114 -11.82 19.00 7.91
CA LEU A 114 -11.11 19.16 9.18
C LEU A 114 -9.71 19.75 8.93
N GLY A 115 -9.41 20.96 9.41
CA GLY A 115 -8.05 21.52 9.37
C GLY A 115 -7.34 21.33 8.02
N ASP A 116 -6.18 20.67 8.03
CA ASP A 116 -5.39 20.33 6.84
C ASP A 116 -5.83 19.04 6.12
N ALA A 117 -6.87 18.36 6.61
CA ALA A 117 -7.42 17.17 5.98
C ALA A 117 -8.21 17.49 4.71
N LEU A 118 -8.33 16.50 3.83
CA LEU A 118 -9.06 16.62 2.57
C LEU A 118 -10.53 16.25 2.67
N VAL A 119 -10.95 15.70 3.82
CA VAL A 119 -12.29 15.15 4.06
C VAL A 119 -12.88 15.70 5.36
N GLY A 120 -14.21 15.64 5.47
CA GLY A 120 -14.94 16.00 6.69
C GLY A 120 -14.92 14.90 7.77
N PRO A 121 -15.59 15.14 8.90
CA PRO A 121 -15.65 14.21 10.03
C PRO A 121 -16.15 12.80 9.68
N THR A 122 -17.21 12.67 8.87
CA THR A 122 -17.83 11.37 8.58
C THR A 122 -16.88 10.49 7.77
N PHE A 123 -16.31 11.02 6.68
CA PHE A 123 -15.34 10.28 5.88
C PHE A 123 -14.02 10.07 6.61
N SER A 124 -13.57 11.01 7.45
CA SER A 124 -12.42 10.78 8.34
C SER A 124 -12.63 9.55 9.22
N CYS A 125 -13.79 9.43 9.88
CA CYS A 125 -14.14 8.27 10.70
C CYS A 125 -14.15 6.96 9.89
N ILE A 126 -14.88 6.91 8.76
CA ILE A 126 -15.02 5.70 7.95
C ILE A 126 -13.65 5.24 7.41
N ILE A 127 -12.85 6.18 6.89
CA ILE A 127 -11.52 5.89 6.36
C ILE A 127 -10.62 5.39 7.48
N ALA A 128 -10.55 6.11 8.60
CA ALA A 128 -9.70 5.73 9.74
C ALA A 128 -10.07 4.34 10.28
N GLU A 129 -11.36 4.06 10.45
CA GLU A 129 -11.82 2.75 10.94
C GLU A 129 -11.46 1.63 9.95
N THR A 130 -11.61 1.88 8.64
CA THR A 130 -11.22 0.91 7.60
C THR A 130 -9.72 0.62 7.65
N PHE A 131 -8.89 1.66 7.69
CA PHE A 131 -7.43 1.49 7.74
C PHE A 131 -6.95 0.87 9.05
N ASN A 132 -7.57 1.21 10.19
CA ASN A 132 -7.28 0.57 11.48
C ASN A 132 -7.58 -0.93 11.43
N ARG A 133 -8.74 -1.32 10.91
CA ARG A 133 -9.12 -2.75 10.80
C ARG A 133 -8.20 -3.52 9.87
N VAL A 134 -7.83 -2.93 8.73
CA VAL A 134 -6.88 -3.56 7.79
C VAL A 134 -5.51 -3.73 8.45
N ARG A 135 -5.01 -2.70 9.15
CA ARG A 135 -3.73 -2.77 9.86
C ARG A 135 -3.75 -3.80 10.99
N ASP A 136 -4.71 -3.69 11.90
CA ASP A 136 -4.76 -4.48 13.14
C ASP A 136 -5.17 -5.93 12.87
N GLY A 137 -5.98 -6.15 11.83
CA GLY A 137 -6.41 -7.47 11.36
C GLY A 137 -5.39 -8.20 10.49
N ASP A 138 -4.35 -7.51 9.99
CA ASP A 138 -3.34 -8.13 9.13
C ASP A 138 -2.27 -8.85 9.96
N ARG A 139 -2.26 -10.17 9.87
CA ARG A 139 -1.24 -11.03 10.50
C ARG A 139 0.18 -10.71 9.97
N PHE A 140 0.28 -10.18 8.76
CA PHE A 140 1.52 -9.82 8.08
C PHE A 140 1.79 -8.31 8.06
N TRP A 141 1.08 -7.51 8.85
CA TRP A 141 1.41 -6.10 9.04
C TRP A 141 2.90 -5.95 9.38
N TYR A 142 3.62 -5.10 8.63
CA TYR A 142 5.09 -5.11 8.62
C TYR A 142 5.72 -4.79 9.99
N GLU A 143 5.04 -4.06 10.86
CA GLU A 143 5.53 -3.74 12.21
C GLU A 143 5.22 -4.83 13.24
N ARG A 144 4.46 -5.86 12.86
CA ARG A 144 4.09 -6.93 13.77
C ARG A 144 5.30 -7.81 14.08
N LYS A 145 5.50 -8.09 15.38
CA LYS A 145 6.62 -8.92 15.86
C LYS A 145 6.63 -10.27 15.14
N GLY A 146 7.80 -10.63 14.60
CA GLY A 146 8.02 -11.90 13.90
C GLY A 146 7.70 -11.88 12.40
N VAL A 147 7.19 -10.76 11.84
CA VAL A 147 7.10 -10.58 10.39
C VAL A 147 8.46 -10.23 9.80
N PHE A 148 9.11 -9.20 10.35
CA PHE A 148 10.48 -8.81 10.03
C PHE A 148 11.35 -8.82 11.30
N THR A 149 12.67 -8.97 11.12
CA THR A 149 13.63 -8.73 12.21
C THR A 149 13.73 -7.22 12.51
N GLU A 150 14.30 -6.86 13.66
CA GLU A 150 14.50 -5.44 14.00
C GLU A 150 15.41 -4.73 12.98
N GLU A 151 16.45 -5.42 12.47
CA GLU A 151 17.32 -4.88 11.42
C GLU A 151 16.59 -4.67 10.11
N GLN A 152 15.72 -5.62 9.73
CA GLN A 152 14.89 -5.49 8.53
C GLN A 152 13.90 -4.34 8.66
N LEU A 153 13.22 -4.23 9.80
CA LEU A 153 12.26 -3.15 10.04
C LEU A 153 12.92 -1.77 9.97
N LYS A 154 14.14 -1.62 10.52
CA LYS A 154 14.93 -0.37 10.41
C LYS A 154 15.22 0.04 8.97
N GLU A 155 15.36 -0.91 8.05
CA GLU A 155 15.55 -0.61 6.63
C GLU A 155 14.24 -0.30 5.94
N ILE A 156 13.14 -0.97 6.29
CA ILE A 156 11.79 -0.69 5.75
C ILE A 156 11.35 0.73 6.09
N THR A 157 11.57 1.17 7.33
CA THR A 157 11.14 2.51 7.79
C THR A 157 11.87 3.68 7.11
N LYS A 158 12.96 3.42 6.39
CA LYS A 158 13.67 4.45 5.61
C LYS A 158 13.04 4.69 4.24
N VAL A 159 12.23 3.75 3.75
CA VAL A 159 11.71 3.79 2.38
C VAL A 159 10.71 4.92 2.23
N THR A 160 10.95 5.80 1.25
CA THR A 160 10.01 6.83 0.80
C THR A 160 9.55 6.52 -0.62
N LEU A 161 8.35 7.01 -1.00
CA LEU A 161 7.91 6.90 -2.39
C LEU A 161 8.85 7.65 -3.34
N ALA A 162 9.49 8.74 -2.88
CA ALA A 162 10.53 9.43 -3.64
C ALA A 162 11.70 8.49 -4.01
N ARG A 163 12.23 7.73 -3.04
CA ARG A 163 13.30 6.76 -3.27
C ARG A 163 12.86 5.65 -4.24
N ILE A 164 11.65 5.12 -4.08
CA ILE A 164 11.09 4.11 -4.99
C ILE A 164 11.06 4.63 -6.44
N LEU A 165 10.64 5.89 -6.63
CA LEU A 165 10.62 6.50 -7.96
C LEU A 165 12.04 6.66 -8.53
N CYS A 166 13.00 7.11 -7.73
CA CYS A 166 14.40 7.20 -8.14
C CYS A 166 15.02 5.84 -8.52
N ASP A 167 14.66 4.77 -7.83
CA ASP A 167 15.19 3.42 -8.09
C ASP A 167 14.64 2.76 -9.36
N ASN A 168 13.47 3.21 -9.84
CA ASN A 168 12.71 2.49 -10.88
C ASN A 168 12.37 3.34 -12.11
N ALA A 169 12.66 4.64 -12.10
CA ALA A 169 12.47 5.52 -13.25
C ALA A 169 13.75 5.63 -14.07
N ASP A 170 13.61 5.75 -15.39
CA ASP A 170 14.76 5.81 -16.30
C ASP A 170 15.43 7.20 -16.30
N ASN A 171 14.65 8.27 -16.10
CA ASN A 171 15.10 9.65 -16.29
C ASN A 171 14.60 10.61 -15.18
N ILE A 172 14.40 10.13 -13.96
CA ILE A 172 14.07 10.97 -12.80
C ILE A 172 15.29 11.06 -11.89
N GLU A 173 16.07 12.12 -12.07
CA GLU A 173 17.28 12.39 -11.27
C GLU A 173 17.02 13.38 -10.12
N HIS A 174 15.95 14.18 -10.24
CA HIS A 174 15.57 15.20 -9.29
C HIS A 174 14.15 14.99 -8.78
N ILE A 175 13.98 15.02 -7.46
CA ILE A 175 12.70 14.77 -6.80
C ILE A 175 12.64 15.47 -5.44
N GLN A 176 11.44 15.81 -4.97
CA GLN A 176 11.22 16.27 -3.60
C GLN A 176 11.23 15.09 -2.61
N GLU A 177 11.59 15.35 -1.36
CA GLU A 177 11.70 14.30 -0.33
C GLU A 177 10.35 13.63 -0.02
N ASP A 178 9.31 14.45 0.19
CA ASP A 178 7.93 13.98 0.34
C ASP A 178 7.08 14.31 -0.90
N VAL A 179 6.92 13.31 -1.76
CA VAL A 179 6.17 13.41 -3.02
C VAL A 179 4.66 13.67 -2.87
N PHE A 180 4.11 13.57 -1.66
CA PHE A 180 2.71 13.93 -1.40
C PHE A 180 2.51 15.42 -1.16
N THR A 181 3.59 16.17 -0.91
CA THR A 181 3.53 17.62 -0.70
C THR A 181 3.85 18.38 -1.98
N TYR A 182 3.15 19.48 -2.24
CA TYR A 182 3.47 20.37 -3.34
C TYR A 182 4.22 21.59 -2.81
N LEU A 183 5.52 21.66 -3.07
CA LEU A 183 6.39 22.74 -2.61
C LEU A 183 6.44 23.92 -3.61
N GLY A 184 5.89 23.77 -4.81
CA GLY A 184 5.96 24.78 -5.86
C GLY A 184 6.87 24.38 -7.02
N ARG A 185 7.16 25.33 -7.91
CA ARG A 185 7.90 25.11 -9.16
C ARG A 185 9.39 25.44 -9.06
N GLU A 186 9.85 25.91 -7.90
CA GLU A 186 11.26 26.25 -7.72
C GLU A 186 12.11 24.99 -7.74
N LYS A 187 13.18 24.99 -8.53
CA LYS A 187 14.08 23.84 -8.66
C LYS A 187 14.77 23.48 -7.36
N SER A 188 14.94 24.45 -6.45
CA SER A 188 15.49 24.28 -5.10
C SER A 188 14.71 23.27 -4.25
N HIS A 189 13.43 23.04 -4.55
CA HIS A 189 12.60 22.06 -3.85
C HIS A 189 12.84 20.60 -4.29
N TYR A 190 13.61 20.38 -5.35
CA TYR A 190 13.86 19.06 -5.93
C TYR A 190 15.34 18.69 -5.76
N GLY A 191 15.61 17.88 -4.74
CA GLY A 191 16.95 17.33 -4.46
C GLY A 191 17.37 16.26 -5.46
N ILE A 192 18.63 15.81 -5.38
CA ILE A 192 19.17 14.78 -6.27
C ILE A 192 18.85 13.39 -5.70
N CYS A 193 18.40 12.47 -6.54
CA CYS A 193 18.04 11.10 -6.15
C CYS A 193 19.17 10.33 -5.45
N THR A 194 20.44 10.66 -5.71
CA THR A 194 21.61 10.04 -5.07
C THR A 194 21.72 10.37 -3.58
N ASP A 195 21.13 11.49 -3.16
CA ASP A 195 21.21 11.97 -1.78
C ASP A 195 20.11 11.34 -0.91
N LEU A 196 19.08 10.76 -1.53
CA LEU A 196 18.00 10.08 -0.82
C LEU A 196 18.46 8.74 -0.26
N PRO A 197 18.23 8.47 1.05
CA PRO A 197 18.60 7.21 1.68
C PRO A 197 18.02 6.00 0.93
N SER A 198 18.89 5.08 0.52
CA SER A 198 18.49 3.79 -0.06
C SER A 198 18.31 2.72 1.01
N MET A 199 17.40 1.78 0.78
CA MET A 199 17.22 0.61 1.62
C MET A 199 18.42 -0.34 1.52
N ASN A 200 18.99 -0.76 2.65
CA ASN A 200 20.01 -1.80 2.65
C ASN A 200 19.36 -3.19 2.75
N LEU A 201 19.49 -4.02 1.71
CA LEU A 201 18.93 -5.38 1.69
C LEU A 201 19.82 -6.45 2.36
N THR A 202 20.97 -6.07 2.93
CA THR A 202 21.86 -6.99 3.64
C THR A 202 21.17 -7.78 4.77
N PRO A 203 20.24 -7.20 5.58
CA PRO A 203 19.51 -7.94 6.60
C PRO A 203 18.61 -9.08 6.09
N TRP A 204 18.37 -9.16 4.78
CA TRP A 204 17.65 -10.28 4.15
C TRP A 204 18.55 -11.40 3.67
N ARG A 205 19.87 -11.26 3.74
CA ARG A 205 20.79 -12.33 3.37
C ARG A 205 20.67 -13.48 4.37
N SER A 206 20.28 -14.66 3.91
CA SER A 206 20.44 -15.89 4.69
C SER A 206 21.75 -16.59 4.31
N CYS A 207 22.40 -17.28 5.26
CA CYS A 207 23.66 -17.99 5.02
C CYS A 207 23.53 -19.23 4.11
N CYS A 208 22.47 -19.34 3.32
CA CYS A 208 22.23 -20.41 2.35
C CYS A 208 21.68 -19.92 1.00
N ASP A 209 21.49 -18.60 0.81
CA ASP A 209 20.99 -18.03 -0.47
C ASP A 209 22.06 -17.90 -1.55
N ASN A 210 23.29 -18.33 -1.24
CA ASN A 210 24.19 -18.81 -2.28
C ASN A 210 23.56 -20.06 -2.88
N LEU A 211 22.70 -19.85 -3.87
CA LEU A 211 22.36 -20.80 -4.91
C LEU A 211 23.50 -21.79 -5.08
N CYS A 212 23.15 -23.05 -4.88
CA CYS A 212 23.78 -24.21 -5.47
C CYS A 212 24.70 -23.77 -6.61
N SER A 213 26.02 -23.91 -6.44
CA SER A 213 26.89 -23.98 -7.61
C SER A 213 26.30 -25.10 -8.45
N ILE A 214 25.62 -24.77 -9.55
CA ILE A 214 25.27 -25.71 -10.59
C ILE A 214 26.62 -26.11 -11.18
N LYS A 215 27.31 -27.02 -10.50
CA LYS A 215 28.33 -27.84 -11.13
C LYS A 215 27.55 -28.64 -12.15
N LYS A 216 27.71 -28.26 -13.42
CA LYS A 216 27.33 -29.05 -14.58
C LYS A 216 27.63 -30.52 -14.25
N ASN A 217 26.64 -31.38 -14.48
CA ASN A 217 26.70 -32.86 -14.44
C ASN A 217 26.42 -33.56 -13.10
N ARG A 218 25.17 -33.94 -12.84
CA ARG A 218 24.63 -35.29 -13.14
C ARG A 218 23.31 -35.52 -12.41
N TYR A 219 22.35 -36.08 -13.14
CA TYR A 219 21.06 -36.58 -12.67
C TYR A 219 21.13 -37.29 -11.31
N ARG A 220 20.23 -36.95 -10.38
CA ARG A 220 19.48 -37.91 -9.55
C ARG A 220 18.37 -37.24 -8.74
N ILE A 221 17.15 -37.70 -8.98
CA ILE A 221 15.93 -37.39 -8.23
C ILE A 221 15.99 -38.17 -6.90
N ILE A 222 15.83 -37.51 -5.76
CA ILE A 222 15.65 -38.17 -4.45
C ILE A 222 14.55 -37.46 -3.65
N ASN A 223 13.57 -38.25 -3.20
CA ASN A 223 12.42 -37.86 -2.38
C ASN A 223 12.83 -37.38 -0.98
N ARG A 224 12.24 -36.24 -0.54
CA ARG A 224 12.49 -35.61 0.78
C ARG A 224 11.62 -36.22 1.89
N ARG A 225 12.23 -36.67 2.99
CA ARG A 225 11.59 -36.72 4.32
C ARG A 225 11.94 -35.44 5.09
N ARG A 226 10.93 -34.70 5.57
CA ARG A 226 11.09 -33.46 6.35
C ARG A 226 11.70 -33.76 7.73
N ARG A 227 12.91 -33.27 7.98
CA ARG A 227 13.41 -32.95 9.34
C ARG A 227 13.60 -31.45 9.43
N SER A 228 13.14 -30.85 10.53
CA SER A 228 13.32 -29.43 10.84
C SER A 228 14.81 -29.13 11.04
N HIS A 229 15.40 -28.35 10.15
CA HIS A 229 16.77 -27.86 10.29
C HIS A 229 16.75 -26.56 11.11
N LYS A 230 17.67 -26.44 12.07
CA LYS A 230 17.90 -25.18 12.79
C LYS A 230 18.60 -24.21 11.82
N HIS A 231 17.97 -23.08 11.53
CA HIS A 231 18.51 -22.02 10.68
C HIS A 231 19.51 -21.16 11.47
N GLY A 232 20.77 -21.13 11.02
CA GLY A 232 21.88 -20.41 11.65
C GLY A 232 23.25 -20.79 11.07
N CYS A 233 24.28 -20.01 11.38
CA CYS A 233 25.67 -20.21 10.92
C CYS A 233 26.63 -20.48 12.08
N ASN A 234 27.83 -20.99 11.81
CA ASN A 234 28.85 -21.25 12.83
C ASN A 234 30.06 -20.34 12.57
N TRP A 235 30.44 -19.52 13.55
CA TRP A 235 31.57 -18.58 13.48
C TRP A 235 32.53 -18.86 14.63
N ASN A 236 33.80 -19.17 14.33
CA ASN A 236 34.84 -19.50 15.33
C ASN A 236 34.41 -20.56 16.37
N GLY A 237 33.57 -21.52 15.97
CA GLY A 237 33.07 -22.59 16.86
C GLY A 237 31.78 -22.24 17.62
N VAL A 238 31.23 -21.05 17.43
CA VAL A 238 29.98 -20.58 18.06
C VAL A 238 28.83 -20.57 17.03
N PHE A 239 27.72 -21.24 17.36
CA PHE A 239 26.52 -21.25 16.53
C PHE A 239 25.67 -19.98 16.72
N ILE A 240 25.53 -19.19 15.66
CA ILE A 240 24.72 -17.97 15.60
C ILE A 240 23.40 -18.32 14.90
N LYS A 241 22.28 -18.07 15.58
CA LYS A 241 20.95 -18.23 14.99
C LYS A 241 20.66 -17.09 14.02
N ASP A 242 19.90 -17.37 12.96
CA ASP A 242 19.38 -16.33 12.07
C ASP A 242 18.66 -15.24 12.90
N GLY A 243 18.96 -13.96 12.62
CA GLY A 243 18.38 -12.81 13.31
C GLY A 243 19.10 -12.32 14.58
N LYS A 244 20.35 -12.73 14.85
CA LYS A 244 21.20 -12.08 15.88
C LYS A 244 22.02 -10.93 15.29
N HIS A 245 22.13 -9.84 16.07
CA HIS A 245 22.87 -8.61 15.77
C HIS A 245 24.16 -8.81 14.95
N TRP A 246 24.19 -8.22 13.76
CA TRP A 246 25.38 -8.07 12.94
C TRP A 246 26.20 -6.88 13.48
N ARG A 247 27.42 -7.13 13.98
CA ARG A 247 28.41 -6.05 14.14
C ARG A 247 29.13 -5.86 12.81
N ASN A 248 29.51 -4.61 12.52
CA ASN A 248 29.98 -4.04 11.24
C ASN A 248 31.18 -4.68 10.52
N GLU A 249 31.50 -5.95 10.77
CA GLU A 249 32.47 -6.72 10.00
C GLU A 249 31.71 -7.76 9.19
N CYS A 250 31.86 -7.74 7.86
CA CYS A 250 31.31 -8.75 6.96
C CYS A 250 31.70 -10.14 7.49
N SER A 251 30.77 -10.83 8.11
CA SER A 251 31.00 -12.16 8.68
C SER A 251 30.94 -13.14 7.51
N GLU A 252 32.10 -13.68 7.13
CA GLU A 252 32.17 -14.76 6.16
C GLU A 252 31.40 -15.97 6.71
N CYS A 253 30.24 -16.26 6.14
CA CYS A 253 29.43 -17.40 6.54
C CYS A 253 30.01 -18.68 5.94
N GLU A 254 30.75 -19.46 6.74
CA GLU A 254 31.30 -20.74 6.31
C GLU A 254 30.20 -21.82 6.29
N CYS A 255 29.68 -22.13 5.10
CA CYS A 255 28.72 -23.23 4.91
C CYS A 255 29.40 -24.60 5.06
N LYS A 256 29.42 -25.15 6.29
CA LYS A 256 29.84 -26.56 6.49
C LYS A 256 28.74 -27.52 6.09
N VAL A 257 28.76 -27.98 4.83
CA VAL A 257 27.94 -29.09 4.35
C VAL A 257 28.37 -30.38 5.05
N ARG A 258 27.68 -30.78 6.12
CA ARG A 258 27.83 -32.14 6.68
C ARG A 258 27.04 -33.12 5.83
N CYS A 259 27.68 -33.67 4.80
CA CYS A 259 27.20 -34.89 4.14
C CYS A 259 27.32 -36.07 5.11
N LEU A 260 26.22 -36.46 5.76
CA LEU A 260 26.13 -37.73 6.47
C LEU A 260 26.11 -38.87 5.44
N LYS A 261 27.22 -39.61 5.33
CA LYS A 261 27.27 -40.91 4.64
C LYS A 261 26.42 -41.91 5.44
N PHE A 262 25.37 -42.44 4.83
CA PHE A 262 24.72 -43.66 5.31
C PHE A 262 24.97 -44.79 4.31
N HIS A 263 25.57 -45.87 4.81
CA HIS A 263 25.64 -47.17 4.15
C HIS A 263 24.26 -47.83 4.19
N ILE A 264 23.83 -48.42 3.08
CA ILE A 264 22.72 -49.39 3.06
C ILE A 264 23.29 -50.69 2.52
N THR A 265 23.30 -51.72 3.36
CA THR A 265 23.41 -53.13 2.97
C THR A 265 22.10 -53.57 2.34
N GLY A 266 22.18 -54.19 1.17
CA GLY A 266 21.03 -54.54 0.34
C GLY A 266 20.24 -55.74 0.84
N TYR A 267 19.01 -55.87 0.33
CA TYR A 267 18.38 -57.14 0.00
C TYR A 267 17.45 -56.93 -1.21
N PHE A 268 17.61 -57.82 -2.18
CA PHE A 268 16.80 -58.02 -3.39
C PHE A 268 15.46 -58.67 -3.04
N ALA A 269 14.37 -58.29 -3.72
CA ALA A 269 13.34 -59.22 -4.20
C ALA A 269 12.42 -58.54 -5.23
N LEU A 270 12.22 -59.26 -6.35
CA LEU A 270 11.38 -58.98 -7.51
C LEU A 270 9.88 -59.20 -7.25
N ALA A 271 9.02 -58.47 -7.96
CA ALA A 271 7.72 -58.90 -8.55
C ALA A 271 7.08 -57.69 -9.28
N THR A 272 7.23 -57.55 -10.61
CA THR A 272 6.31 -57.95 -11.70
C THR A 272 5.10 -57.03 -11.94
N ASN A 273 5.06 -56.54 -13.20
CA ASN A 273 4.03 -55.85 -13.98
C ASN A 273 2.55 -56.11 -13.62
N LEU A 274 1.69 -55.09 -13.82
CA LEU A 274 0.65 -55.08 -14.86
C LEU A 274 -0.20 -53.78 -14.83
N ALA A 275 -0.48 -53.29 -16.05
CA ALA A 275 -1.61 -52.47 -16.54
C ALA A 275 -2.04 -51.22 -15.74
#